data_AF-A0A7V8DAB8-F1
#
_entry.id   AF-A0A7V8DAB8-F1
#
_cell.length_a   1.000
_cell.length_b   1.000
_cell.length_c   1.000
_cell.angle_alpha   90.00
_cell.angle_beta   90.00
_cell.angle_gamma   90.00
#
_symmetry.space_group_name_H-M   'P 1'
#
loop_
_entity.id
_entity.type
_entity.pdbx_description
1 polymer ?
#
loop_
_entity_poly.entity_id
_entity_poly.type
_entity_poly.pdbx_seq_one_letter_code
_entity_poly.pdbx_strand_id
1 'polypeptide(L)'
;MALITEINQLYTSDIEERSLVEELFSIAAKGDFIVKHRCYFLLKELGSQHAVPNIMKAFRDGELLEEDILRFIDITTNLKIDTPIILKRLLTSKNPYLIRGEMIALAKNGSVKSLNLLLEFASSHKGRIIRRDLFSEVFGYMIDKNNNFKKYIEDQKWENQVLRGYLRDMELIGPKYNRLSVYPSNDYWAQKVRNLSLEYGDFKNIVESQLVKKSVKRL
;
A
#
# COMPACT_ATOMS: atom_id res chain seq x y z
N MET A 1 22.54 7.62 -10.97
CA MET A 1 21.98 7.67 -12.35
C MET A 1 22.32 6.43 -13.17
N ALA A 2 23.59 6.03 -13.32
CA ALA A 2 23.98 4.82 -14.08
C ALA A 2 23.19 3.56 -13.65
N LEU A 3 23.10 3.30 -12.34
CA LEU A 3 22.35 2.16 -11.80
C LEU A 3 20.84 2.20 -12.11
N ILE A 4 20.23 3.40 -12.21
CA ILE A 4 18.80 3.51 -12.61
C ILE A 4 18.63 3.14 -14.08
N THR A 5 19.59 3.54 -14.93
CA THR A 5 19.59 3.15 -16.35
C THR A 5 19.74 1.64 -16.50
N GLU A 6 20.65 1.02 -15.74
CA GLU A 6 20.84 -0.44 -15.72
C GLU A 6 19.57 -1.18 -15.27
N ILE A 7 18.92 -0.74 -14.19
CA ILE A 7 17.65 -1.30 -13.71
C ILE A 7 16.56 -1.21 -14.79
N ASN A 8 16.51 -0.11 -15.53
CA ASN A 8 15.53 0.07 -16.61
C ASN A 8 15.83 -0.84 -17.80
N GLN A 9 17.11 -1.01 -18.16
CA GLN A 9 17.53 -1.95 -19.19
C GLN A 9 17.19 -3.39 -18.78
N LEU A 10 17.48 -3.77 -17.54
CA LEU A 10 17.13 -5.06 -16.96
C LEU A 10 15.63 -5.33 -17.09
N TYR A 11 14.77 -4.37 -16.71
CA TYR A 11 13.32 -4.51 -16.82
C TYR A 11 12.83 -4.72 -18.26
N THR A 12 13.51 -4.16 -19.25
CA THR A 12 13.17 -4.32 -20.67
C THR A 12 13.84 -5.51 -21.35
N SER A 13 14.76 -6.18 -20.67
CA SER A 13 15.52 -7.29 -21.23
C SER A 13 14.65 -8.55 -21.41
N ASP A 14 15.18 -9.51 -22.17
CA ASP A 14 14.56 -10.82 -22.39
C ASP A 14 15.07 -11.81 -21.35
N ILE A 15 14.65 -11.58 -20.09
CA ILE A 15 14.91 -12.47 -18.97
C ILE A 15 13.61 -13.05 -18.44
N GLU A 16 13.69 -14.24 -17.85
CA GLU A 16 12.55 -14.88 -17.21
C GLU A 16 12.01 -13.97 -16.09
N GLU A 17 10.68 -13.83 -16.02
CA GLU A 17 10.02 -12.95 -15.05
C GLU A 17 10.43 -13.24 -13.61
N ARG A 18 10.57 -14.51 -13.24
CA ARG A 18 11.00 -14.90 -11.89
C ARG A 18 12.42 -14.40 -11.60
N SER A 19 13.35 -14.56 -12.54
CA SER A 19 14.72 -14.07 -12.40
C SER A 19 14.76 -12.55 -12.31
N LEU A 20 13.95 -11.84 -13.11
CA LEU A 20 13.79 -10.38 -13.01
C LEU A 20 13.35 -9.96 -11.61
N VAL A 21 12.34 -10.63 -11.06
CA VAL A 21 11.84 -10.34 -9.71
C VAL A 21 12.93 -10.55 -8.66
N GLU A 22 13.63 -11.68 -8.70
CA GLU A 22 14.72 -12.00 -7.76
C GLU A 22 15.85 -10.96 -7.84
N GLU A 23 16.22 -10.54 -9.05
CA GLU A 23 17.24 -9.53 -9.27
C GLU A 23 16.81 -8.14 -8.80
N LEU A 24 15.57 -7.72 -9.06
CA LEU A 24 15.03 -6.45 -8.54
C LEU A 24 15.02 -6.39 -7.01
N PHE A 25 14.69 -7.50 -6.32
CA PHE A 25 14.80 -7.56 -4.86
C PHE A 25 16.25 -7.51 -4.37
N SER A 26 17.17 -8.19 -5.07
CA SER A 26 18.61 -8.16 -4.75
C SER A 26 19.20 -6.76 -4.88
N ILE A 27 18.85 -6.06 -5.96
CA ILE A 27 19.26 -4.66 -6.20
C ILE A 27 18.65 -3.75 -5.13
N ALA A 28 17.35 -3.88 -4.85
CA ALA A 28 16.68 -3.08 -3.83
C ALA A 28 17.34 -3.26 -2.44
N ALA A 29 17.70 -4.48 -2.05
CA ALA A 29 18.32 -4.75 -0.76
C ALA A 29 19.65 -4.01 -0.54
N LYS A 30 20.41 -3.77 -1.62
CA LYS A 30 21.73 -3.11 -1.58
C LYS A 30 21.68 -1.64 -2.00
N GLY A 31 20.56 -1.21 -2.58
CA GLY A 31 20.40 0.11 -3.17
C GLY A 31 20.16 1.22 -2.15
N ASP A 32 20.50 2.45 -2.57
CA ASP A 32 20.05 3.64 -1.88
C ASP A 32 18.53 3.86 -2.04
N PHE A 33 18.02 4.94 -1.45
CA PHE A 33 16.60 5.29 -1.50
C PHE A 33 16.01 5.36 -2.91
N ILE A 34 16.73 5.95 -3.87
CA ILE A 34 16.25 6.15 -5.24
C ILE A 34 16.20 4.80 -5.96
N VAL A 35 17.25 3.99 -5.80
CA VAL A 35 17.36 2.65 -6.37
C VAL A 35 16.26 1.74 -5.82
N LYS A 36 16.07 1.70 -4.50
CA LYS A 36 15.00 0.95 -3.83
C LYS A 36 13.64 1.31 -4.37
N HIS A 37 13.34 2.61 -4.41
CA HIS A 37 12.05 3.08 -4.92
C HIS A 37 11.83 2.59 -6.35
N ARG A 38 12.84 2.72 -7.22
CA ARG A 38 12.71 2.30 -8.61
C ARG A 38 12.45 0.80 -8.73
N CYS A 39 13.18 -0.03 -8.00
CA CYS A 39 12.96 -1.48 -8.00
C CYS A 39 11.53 -1.83 -7.54
N TYR A 40 11.05 -1.23 -6.45
CA TYR A 40 9.68 -1.50 -5.97
C TYR A 40 8.59 -0.97 -6.91
N PHE A 41 8.83 0.17 -7.56
CA PHE A 41 7.94 0.67 -8.60
C PHE A 41 7.84 -0.34 -9.74
N LEU A 42 8.97 -0.86 -10.22
CA LEU A 42 9.00 -1.87 -11.28
C LEU A 42 8.35 -3.19 -10.85
N LEU A 43 8.60 -3.65 -9.62
CA LEU A 43 7.96 -4.84 -9.08
C LEU A 43 6.43 -4.70 -9.02
N LYS A 44 5.93 -3.50 -8.70
CA LYS A 44 4.50 -3.20 -8.73
C LYS A 44 3.95 -3.23 -10.15
N GLU A 45 4.61 -2.52 -11.08
CA GLU A 45 4.19 -2.44 -12.49
C GLU A 45 4.20 -3.81 -13.18
N LEU A 46 5.18 -4.65 -12.84
CA LEU A 46 5.28 -6.01 -13.34
C LEU A 46 4.06 -6.85 -12.93
N GLY A 47 3.51 -6.62 -11.74
CA GLY A 47 2.33 -7.35 -11.27
C GLY A 47 2.55 -8.87 -11.12
N SER A 48 3.81 -9.30 -10.96
CA SER A 48 4.17 -10.71 -10.86
C SER A 48 3.87 -11.32 -9.48
N GLN A 49 3.23 -12.50 -9.48
CA GLN A 49 3.03 -13.31 -8.28
C GLN A 49 4.35 -13.90 -7.75
N HIS A 50 5.43 -13.91 -8.54
CA HIS A 50 6.75 -14.34 -8.06
C HIS A 50 7.32 -13.38 -7.01
N ALA A 51 6.79 -12.17 -6.85
CA ALA A 51 7.20 -11.25 -5.80
C ALA A 51 6.71 -11.67 -4.40
N VAL A 52 5.65 -12.47 -4.32
CA VAL A 52 4.99 -12.81 -3.05
C VAL A 52 5.92 -13.52 -2.08
N PRO A 53 6.63 -14.61 -2.44
CA PRO A 53 7.52 -15.30 -1.51
C PRO A 53 8.57 -14.37 -0.89
N ASN A 54 9.14 -13.46 -1.68
CA ASN A 54 10.16 -12.51 -1.22
C ASN A 54 9.57 -11.50 -0.23
N ILE A 55 8.39 -10.95 -0.53
CA ILE A 55 7.69 -10.03 0.38
C ILE A 55 7.31 -10.73 1.69
N MET A 56 6.74 -11.94 1.59
CA MET A 56 6.35 -12.74 2.76
C MET A 56 7.55 -13.11 3.64
N LYS A 57 8.68 -13.43 3.02
CA LYS A 57 9.95 -13.68 3.71
C LYS A 57 10.44 -12.42 4.41
N ALA A 58 10.43 -11.27 3.72
CA ALA A 58 10.86 -10.00 4.28
C ALA A 58 10.04 -9.59 5.52
N PHE A 59 8.71 -9.79 5.50
CA PHE A 59 7.85 -9.56 6.66
C PHE A 59 8.07 -10.52 7.84
N ARG A 60 8.65 -11.71 7.59
CA ARG A 60 8.92 -12.73 8.60
C ARG A 60 10.29 -12.54 9.25
N ASP A 61 11.30 -12.28 8.43
CA ASP A 61 12.70 -12.46 8.80
C ASP A 61 13.34 -11.16 9.33
N GLY A 62 12.74 -9.99 9.14
CA GLY A 62 13.47 -8.73 9.30
C GLY A 62 12.74 -7.59 10.00
N GLU A 63 13.55 -6.71 10.57
CA GLU A 63 13.19 -5.32 10.88
C GLU A 63 13.15 -4.54 9.56
N LEU A 64 11.98 -4.49 8.94
CA LEU A 64 11.79 -3.67 7.75
C LEU A 64 11.72 -2.19 8.12
N LEU A 65 12.39 -1.35 7.33
CA LEU A 65 12.14 0.08 7.39
C LEU A 65 10.69 0.35 7.01
N GLU A 66 10.12 1.39 7.60
CA GLU A 66 8.75 1.84 7.34
C GLU A 66 8.44 1.98 5.83
N GLU A 67 9.41 2.48 5.08
CA GLU A 67 9.30 2.70 3.64
C GLU A 67 9.20 1.38 2.87
N ASP A 68 9.99 0.39 3.25
CA ASP A 68 9.94 -0.96 2.67
C ASP A 68 8.58 -1.61 2.95
N ILE A 69 8.06 -1.43 4.18
CA ILE A 69 6.72 -1.90 4.56
C ILE A 69 5.64 -1.28 3.66
N LEU A 70 5.62 0.04 3.51
CA LEU A 70 4.62 0.73 2.65
C LEU A 70 4.70 0.26 1.20
N ARG A 71 5.91 0.02 0.69
CA ARG A 71 6.13 -0.48 -0.69
C ARG A 71 5.60 -1.90 -0.85
N PHE A 72 5.85 -2.77 0.13
CA PHE A 72 5.31 -4.12 0.11
C PHE A 72 3.79 -4.12 0.23
N ILE A 73 3.19 -3.28 1.07
CA ILE A 73 1.73 -3.13 1.11
C ILE A 73 1.20 -2.69 -0.25
N ASP A 74 1.83 -1.72 -0.93
CA ASP A 74 1.37 -1.24 -2.22
C ASP A 74 1.47 -2.32 -3.32
N ILE A 75 2.60 -3.04 -3.38
CA ILE A 75 2.79 -4.16 -4.31
C ILE A 75 1.76 -5.26 -4.04
N THR A 76 1.63 -5.72 -2.78
CA THR A 76 0.69 -6.80 -2.42
C THR A 76 -0.77 -6.41 -2.66
N THR A 77 -1.12 -5.14 -2.47
CA THR A 77 -2.44 -4.60 -2.79
C THR A 77 -2.69 -4.64 -4.30
N ASN A 78 -1.69 -4.28 -5.12
CA ASN A 78 -1.78 -4.36 -6.57
C ASN A 78 -1.97 -5.82 -7.05
N LEU A 79 -1.26 -6.75 -6.42
CA LEU A 79 -1.34 -8.19 -6.67
C LEU A 79 -2.62 -8.84 -6.12
N LYS A 80 -3.47 -8.09 -5.42
CA LYS A 80 -4.72 -8.56 -4.77
C LYS A 80 -4.52 -9.76 -3.85
N ILE A 81 -3.39 -9.83 -3.17
CA ILE A 81 -3.08 -10.96 -2.29
C ILE A 81 -3.88 -10.81 -1.01
N ASP A 82 -4.56 -11.87 -0.59
CA ASP A 82 -5.25 -11.92 0.69
C ASP A 82 -4.24 -12.06 1.85
N THR A 83 -3.68 -10.93 2.29
CA THR A 83 -2.76 -10.86 3.43
C THR A 83 -3.30 -10.16 4.69
N PRO A 84 -4.58 -10.28 5.10
CA PRO A 84 -5.09 -9.60 6.31
C PRO A 84 -4.29 -9.87 7.59
N ILE A 85 -3.59 -11.00 7.69
CA ILE A 85 -2.78 -11.36 8.87
C ILE A 85 -1.48 -10.52 8.95
N ILE A 86 -0.83 -10.28 7.81
CA ILE A 86 0.37 -9.42 7.77
C ILE A 86 -0.03 -7.99 8.04
N LEU A 87 -1.11 -7.57 7.38
CA LEU A 87 -1.69 -6.26 7.53
C LEU A 87 -2.01 -6.04 9.01
N LYS A 88 -2.81 -6.89 9.69
CA LYS A 88 -3.21 -6.69 11.11
C LYS A 88 -2.08 -6.27 12.07
N ARG A 89 -0.85 -6.78 11.88
CA ARG A 89 0.31 -6.41 12.70
C ARG A 89 0.60 -4.91 12.64
N LEU A 90 0.38 -4.27 11.50
CA LEU A 90 0.74 -2.88 11.22
C LEU A 90 -0.29 -1.87 11.76
N LEU A 91 -1.55 -2.26 12.01
CA LEU A 91 -2.53 -1.45 12.74
C LEU A 91 -2.12 -1.23 14.19
N THR A 92 -1.15 -2.00 14.67
CA THR A 92 -0.56 -1.79 16.00
C THR A 92 0.60 -0.80 16.00
N SER A 93 1.06 -0.37 14.82
CA SER A 93 2.12 0.63 14.66
C SER A 93 1.76 1.96 15.34
N LYS A 94 2.79 2.71 15.74
CA LYS A 94 2.64 4.11 16.17
C LYS A 94 2.70 5.08 14.99
N ASN A 95 3.13 4.60 13.82
CA ASN A 95 3.27 5.44 12.65
C ASN A 95 1.92 5.60 11.91
N PRO A 96 1.41 6.84 11.77
CA PRO A 96 0.12 7.09 11.13
C PRO A 96 0.10 6.78 9.62
N TYR A 97 1.24 6.86 8.92
CA TYR A 97 1.35 6.49 7.50
C TYR A 97 1.21 4.99 7.30
N LEU A 98 1.84 4.17 8.15
CA LEU A 98 1.67 2.72 8.11
C LEU A 98 0.21 2.32 8.36
N ILE A 99 -0.40 2.88 9.40
CA ILE A 99 -1.81 2.63 9.71
C ILE A 99 -2.69 2.99 8.50
N ARG A 100 -2.52 4.19 7.93
CA ARG A 100 -3.29 4.63 6.77
C ARG A 100 -3.09 3.71 5.56
N GLY A 101 -1.84 3.40 5.21
CA GLY A 101 -1.51 2.57 4.05
C GLY A 101 -2.16 1.20 4.16
N GLU A 102 -2.13 0.63 5.35
CA GLU A 102 -2.70 -0.68 5.62
C GLU A 102 -4.24 -0.67 5.65
N MET A 103 -4.86 0.35 6.26
CA MET A 103 -6.32 0.50 6.21
C MET A 103 -6.82 0.53 4.76
N ILE A 104 -6.09 1.22 3.88
CA ILE A 104 -6.40 1.30 2.45
C ILE A 104 -6.19 -0.05 1.76
N ALA A 105 -5.13 -0.78 2.09
CA ALA A 105 -4.88 -2.11 1.54
C ALA A 105 -5.99 -3.10 1.90
N LEU A 106 -6.43 -3.10 3.16
CA LEU A 106 -7.58 -3.90 3.63
C LEU A 106 -8.86 -3.51 2.88
N ALA A 107 -9.13 -2.21 2.74
CA ALA A 107 -10.28 -1.73 1.95
C ALA A 107 -10.21 -2.20 0.48
N LYS A 108 -9.02 -2.16 -0.13
CA LYS A 108 -8.80 -2.57 -1.51
C LYS A 108 -8.95 -4.08 -1.72
N ASN A 109 -8.53 -4.89 -0.76
CA ASN A 109 -8.79 -6.33 -0.74
C ASN A 109 -10.30 -6.63 -0.71
N GLY A 110 -11.09 -5.86 0.05
CA GLY A 110 -12.55 -5.89 -0.05
C GLY A 110 -13.21 -7.17 0.46
N SER A 111 -12.52 -7.98 1.29
CA SER A 111 -13.10 -9.17 1.91
C SER A 111 -13.83 -8.85 3.23
N VAL A 112 -14.73 -9.74 3.65
CA VAL A 112 -15.39 -9.68 4.98
C VAL A 112 -14.33 -9.71 6.09
N LYS A 113 -13.27 -10.50 5.92
CA LYS A 113 -12.17 -10.59 6.88
C LYS A 113 -11.45 -9.25 7.05
N SER A 114 -11.17 -8.54 5.95
CA SER A 114 -10.60 -7.20 5.98
C SER A 114 -11.53 -6.19 6.65
N LEU A 115 -12.84 -6.26 6.38
CA LEU A 115 -13.84 -5.41 7.03
C LEU A 115 -13.86 -5.62 8.54
N ASN A 116 -13.84 -6.87 8.99
CA ASN A 116 -13.86 -7.20 10.43
C ASN A 116 -12.62 -6.67 11.15
N LEU A 117 -11.45 -6.76 10.54
CA LEU A 117 -10.23 -6.16 11.11
C LEU A 117 -10.33 -4.65 11.22
N LEU A 118 -10.90 -3.97 10.21
CA LEU A 118 -11.09 -2.53 10.24
C LEU A 118 -12.11 -2.11 11.31
N LEU A 119 -13.19 -2.86 11.51
CA LEU A 119 -14.19 -2.60 12.56
C LEU A 119 -13.65 -2.87 13.97
N GLU A 120 -12.89 -3.97 14.15
CA GLU A 120 -12.14 -4.26 15.37
C GLU A 120 -11.19 -3.10 15.71
N PHE A 121 -10.43 -2.64 14.71
CA PHE A 121 -9.50 -1.53 14.88
C PHE A 121 -10.21 -0.22 15.19
N ALA A 122 -11.27 0.14 14.46
CA ALA A 122 -12.09 1.34 14.72
C ALA A 122 -12.63 1.38 16.16
N SER A 123 -12.97 0.22 16.72
CA SER A 123 -13.45 0.09 18.10
C SER A 123 -12.35 0.16 19.15
N SER A 124 -11.09 -0.04 18.75
CA SER A 124 -9.94 -0.04 19.66
C SER A 124 -9.58 1.38 20.12
N HIS A 125 -8.82 1.50 21.22
CA HIS A 125 -8.32 2.79 21.67
C HIS A 125 -7.44 3.47 20.61
N LYS A 126 -6.58 2.72 19.91
CA LYS A 126 -5.70 3.24 18.85
C LYS A 126 -6.48 3.72 17.63
N GLY A 127 -7.45 2.93 17.16
CA GLY A 127 -8.27 3.33 16.01
C GLY A 127 -9.08 4.59 16.29
N ARG A 128 -9.57 4.79 17.51
CA ARG A 128 -10.30 6.01 17.89
C ARG A 128 -9.47 7.30 17.81
N ILE A 129 -8.13 7.21 17.80
CA ILE A 129 -7.24 8.36 17.59
C ILE A 129 -7.19 8.76 16.10
N ILE A 130 -7.44 7.81 15.20
CA ILE A 130 -7.47 8.07 13.77
C ILE A 130 -8.69 8.93 13.43
N ARG A 131 -8.49 9.89 12.52
CA ARG A 131 -9.54 10.80 12.07
C ARG A 131 -10.72 10.00 11.49
N ARG A 132 -11.93 10.34 11.94
CA ARG A 132 -13.19 9.71 11.51
C ARG A 132 -13.38 9.75 10.00
N ASP A 133 -12.95 10.82 9.35
CA ASP A 133 -13.02 10.98 7.89
C ASP A 133 -12.27 9.88 7.14
N LEU A 134 -11.13 9.41 7.67
CA LEU A 134 -10.40 8.30 7.02
C LEU A 134 -11.18 6.99 7.10
N PHE A 135 -11.83 6.70 8.24
CA PHE A 135 -12.70 5.52 8.35
C PHE A 135 -13.92 5.64 7.46
N SER A 136 -14.54 6.83 7.39
CA SER A 136 -15.63 7.13 6.46
C SER A 136 -15.23 6.82 5.03
N GLU A 137 -14.07 7.33 4.56
CA GLU A 137 -13.56 7.06 3.22
C GLU A 137 -13.26 5.57 2.99
N VAL A 138 -12.62 4.89 3.95
CA VAL A 138 -12.25 3.47 3.86
C VAL A 138 -13.49 2.58 3.82
N PHE A 139 -14.45 2.77 4.72
CA PHE A 139 -15.69 2.01 4.73
C PHE A 139 -16.58 2.34 3.53
N GLY A 140 -16.67 3.62 3.15
CA GLY A 140 -17.35 4.06 1.94
C GLY A 140 -16.81 3.33 0.70
N TYR A 141 -15.49 3.27 0.55
CA TYR A 141 -14.85 2.54 -0.55
C TYR A 141 -15.19 1.04 -0.54
N MET A 142 -15.23 0.41 0.64
CA MET A 142 -15.62 -1.00 0.74
C MET A 142 -17.10 -1.20 0.37
N ILE A 143 -17.98 -0.32 0.80
CA ILE A 143 -19.42 -0.35 0.48
C ILE A 143 -19.64 -0.16 -1.03
N ASP A 144 -18.94 0.77 -1.67
CA ASP A 144 -19.02 0.98 -3.12
C ASP A 144 -18.66 -0.29 -3.90
N LYS A 145 -17.69 -1.07 -3.40
CA LYS A 145 -17.34 -2.37 -3.98
C LYS A 145 -18.36 -3.46 -3.70
N ASN A 146 -19.00 -3.43 -2.54
CA ASN A 146 -19.97 -4.42 -2.13
C ASN A 146 -21.02 -3.81 -1.19
N ASN A 147 -22.20 -3.49 -1.75
CA ASN A 147 -23.30 -2.85 -1.02
C ASN A 147 -23.78 -3.65 0.21
N ASN A 148 -23.54 -4.97 0.26
CA ASN A 148 -23.89 -5.79 1.43
C ASN A 148 -23.08 -5.40 2.67
N PHE A 149 -21.89 -4.80 2.51
CA PHE A 149 -21.10 -4.32 3.64
C PHE A 149 -21.79 -3.19 4.41
N LYS A 150 -22.65 -2.41 3.77
CA LYS A 150 -23.42 -1.37 4.49
C LYS A 150 -24.31 -2.00 5.56
N LYS A 151 -25.09 -3.01 5.16
CA LYS A 151 -25.95 -3.76 6.10
C LYS A 151 -25.10 -4.45 7.16
N TYR A 152 -24.00 -5.10 6.75
CA TYR A 152 -23.09 -5.77 7.68
C TYR A 152 -22.54 -4.82 8.76
N ILE A 153 -22.08 -3.62 8.39
CA ILE A 153 -21.58 -2.61 9.33
C ILE A 153 -22.68 -2.16 10.29
N GLU A 154 -23.91 -1.97 9.79
CA GLU A 154 -25.05 -1.62 10.66
C GLU A 154 -25.38 -2.74 11.65
N ASP A 155 -25.39 -4.00 11.22
CA ASP A 155 -25.60 -5.16 12.09
C ASP A 155 -24.51 -5.22 13.17
N GLN A 156 -23.24 -5.01 12.81
CA GLN A 156 -22.11 -4.98 13.76
C GLN A 156 -22.18 -3.80 14.76
N LYS A 157 -22.75 -2.65 14.38
CA LYS A 157 -23.02 -1.54 15.31
C LYS A 157 -24.05 -1.93 16.37
N TRP A 158 -24.99 -2.82 16.06
CA TRP A 158 -25.94 -3.31 17.06
C TRP A 158 -25.27 -4.22 18.09
N GLU A 159 -24.30 -5.02 17.66
CA GLU A 159 -23.58 -5.96 18.52
C GLU A 159 -22.50 -5.29 19.40
N ASN A 160 -21.91 -4.17 18.96
CA ASN A 160 -20.82 -3.50 19.66
C ASN A 160 -21.15 -2.02 19.98
N GLN A 161 -21.42 -1.73 21.26
CA GLN A 161 -21.78 -0.38 21.72
C GLN A 161 -20.67 0.66 21.47
N VAL A 162 -19.40 0.26 21.59
CA VAL A 162 -18.26 1.17 21.35
C VAL A 162 -18.19 1.54 19.87
N LEU A 163 -18.29 0.54 18.99
CA LEU A 163 -18.34 0.74 17.55
C LEU A 163 -19.54 1.62 17.17
N ARG A 164 -20.71 1.35 17.74
CA ARG A 164 -21.93 2.15 17.55
C ARG A 164 -21.69 3.62 17.86
N GLY A 165 -21.09 3.92 19.00
CA GLY A 165 -20.77 5.27 19.41
C GLY A 165 -19.76 5.95 18.47
N TYR A 166 -18.72 5.23 18.06
CA TYR A 166 -17.68 5.76 17.18
C TYR A 166 -18.18 6.04 15.75
N LEU A 167 -19.02 5.15 15.21
CA LEU A 167 -19.61 5.28 13.88
C LEU A 167 -20.93 6.06 13.89
N ARG A 168 -21.38 6.57 15.04
CA ARG A 168 -22.63 7.33 15.15
C ARG A 168 -22.57 8.58 14.27
N ASP A 169 -23.54 8.75 13.38
CA ASP A 169 -23.62 9.89 12.45
C ASP A 169 -22.43 9.97 11.47
N MET A 170 -21.64 8.89 11.34
CA MET A 170 -20.60 8.82 10.32
C MET A 170 -21.25 8.55 8.97
N GLU A 171 -21.18 9.52 8.06
CA GLU A 171 -21.59 9.30 6.69
C GLU A 171 -20.60 8.34 6.03
N LEU A 172 -21.05 7.16 5.63
CA LEU A 172 -20.23 6.17 4.93
C LEU A 172 -20.26 6.48 3.43
N ILE A 173 -19.66 7.61 3.06
CA ILE A 173 -19.64 8.09 1.68
C ILE A 173 -18.48 7.44 0.95
N GLY A 174 -18.82 6.70 -0.10
CA GLY A 174 -17.88 6.27 -1.12
C GLY A 174 -17.00 7.43 -1.60
N PRO A 175 -15.68 7.24 -1.76
CA PRO A 175 -14.81 8.35 -2.07
C PRO A 175 -15.18 8.94 -3.45
N LYS A 176 -15.61 10.22 -3.48
CA LYS A 176 -15.93 10.96 -4.72
C LYS A 176 -14.80 10.94 -5.76
N TYR A 177 -13.57 10.78 -5.28
CA TYR A 177 -12.35 10.64 -6.08
C TYR A 177 -11.53 9.50 -5.49
N ASN A 178 -10.86 8.71 -6.33
CA ASN A 178 -9.98 7.61 -5.89
C ASN A 178 -8.69 8.14 -5.22
N ARG A 179 -8.83 8.75 -4.03
CA ARG A 179 -7.75 9.33 -3.22
C ARG A 179 -7.10 8.29 -2.29
N LEU A 180 -7.67 7.09 -2.23
CA LEU A 180 -7.14 6.02 -1.40
C LEU A 180 -5.93 5.36 -2.08
N SER A 181 -4.77 6.00 -1.92
CA SER A 181 -3.49 5.38 -2.17
C SER A 181 -2.93 4.80 -0.88
N VAL A 182 -2.44 3.55 -0.94
CA VAL A 182 -1.62 2.96 0.13
C VAL A 182 -0.41 3.85 0.38
N TYR A 183 0.07 4.46 -0.70
CA TYR A 183 1.27 5.25 -0.74
C TYR A 183 1.01 6.65 -0.12
N PRO A 184 1.87 7.14 0.81
CA PRO A 184 1.73 8.48 1.39
C PRO A 184 1.73 9.57 0.33
N SER A 185 1.14 10.72 0.66
CA SER A 185 0.89 11.83 -0.27
C SER A 185 2.18 12.31 -0.95
N ASN A 186 2.04 13.00 -2.07
CA ASN A 186 3.18 13.66 -2.75
C ASN A 186 4.00 14.52 -1.78
N ASP A 187 3.37 15.10 -0.74
CA ASP A 187 4.05 15.89 0.28
C ASP A 187 5.04 15.07 1.12
N TYR A 188 4.72 13.82 1.44
CA TYR A 188 5.65 12.91 2.13
C TYR A 188 6.89 12.67 1.28
N TRP A 189 6.72 12.45 -0.02
CA TRP A 189 7.85 12.29 -0.95
C TRP A 189 8.64 13.57 -1.09
N ALA A 190 7.97 14.71 -1.27
CA ALA A 190 8.63 15.99 -1.34
C ALA A 190 9.49 16.24 -0.09
N GLN A 191 8.98 15.90 1.10
CA GLN A 191 9.73 16.02 2.35
C GLN A 191 10.93 15.06 2.40
N LYS A 192 10.74 13.78 2.06
CA LYS A 192 11.83 12.79 2.04
C LYS A 192 12.92 13.14 1.04
N VAL A 193 12.53 13.59 -0.14
CA VAL A 193 13.44 14.00 -1.22
C VAL A 193 14.19 15.27 -0.84
N ARG A 194 13.53 16.24 -0.19
CA ARG A 194 14.21 17.42 0.39
C ARG A 194 15.24 17.04 1.44
N ASN A 195 14.96 16.06 2.29
CA ASN A 195 15.93 15.58 3.28
C ASN A 195 17.18 14.94 2.63
N LEU A 196 17.07 14.51 1.37
CA LEU A 196 18.18 14.01 0.55
C LEU A 196 18.84 15.11 -0.29
N SER A 197 18.48 16.38 -0.07
CA SER A 197 18.96 17.54 -0.84
C SER A 197 18.68 17.42 -2.35
N LEU A 198 17.55 16.80 -2.70
CA LEU A 198 17.08 16.65 -4.07
C LEU A 198 15.84 17.51 -4.29
N GLU A 199 15.64 17.96 -5.53
CA GLU A 199 14.39 18.56 -5.95
C GLU A 199 13.34 17.47 -6.25
N TYR A 200 12.10 17.68 -5.82
CA TYR A 200 11.04 16.69 -6.02
C TYR A 200 10.75 16.43 -7.51
N GLY A 201 10.87 17.46 -8.35
CA GLY A 201 10.74 17.33 -9.80
C GLY A 201 11.80 16.39 -10.39
N ASP A 202 13.05 16.53 -9.96
CA ASP A 202 14.15 15.69 -10.42
C ASP A 202 13.98 14.24 -9.96
N PHE A 203 13.60 14.04 -8.69
CA PHE A 203 13.26 12.72 -8.19
C PHE A 203 12.15 12.06 -9.00
N LYS A 204 11.07 12.80 -9.27
CA LYS A 204 9.95 12.30 -10.08
C LYS A 204 10.40 11.93 -11.50
N ASN A 205 11.26 12.74 -12.12
CA ASN A 205 11.82 12.44 -13.44
C ASN A 205 12.70 11.18 -13.39
N ILE A 206 13.57 11.06 -12.41
CA ILE A 206 14.46 9.90 -12.25
C ILE A 206 13.66 8.60 -12.06
N VAL A 207 12.60 8.68 -11.27
CA VAL A 207 11.89 7.50 -10.77
C VAL A 207 10.66 7.13 -11.59
N GLU A 208 9.97 8.10 -12.21
CA GLU A 208 8.71 7.87 -12.95
C GLU A 208 8.86 8.05 -14.47
N SER A 209 9.79 8.87 -14.96
CA SER A 209 9.73 9.35 -16.36
C SER A 209 10.40 8.46 -17.42
N GLN A 210 10.91 7.27 -17.08
CA GLN A 210 11.70 6.45 -18.02
C GLN A 210 10.99 5.24 -18.67
N LEU A 211 9.73 4.94 -18.35
CA LEU A 211 9.01 3.77 -18.97
C LEU A 211 7.70 4.09 -19.69
N VAL A 212 7.16 5.30 -19.54
CA VAL A 212 5.79 5.62 -20.00
C VAL A 212 5.62 5.61 -21.53
N LYS A 213 6.67 5.37 -22.33
CA LYS A 213 6.57 5.41 -23.80
C LYS A 213 6.76 4.10 -24.56
N LYS A 214 7.12 2.96 -23.95
CA LYS A 214 7.43 1.75 -24.75
C LYS A 214 6.90 0.39 -24.32
N SER A 215 6.25 0.22 -23.17
CA SER A 215 5.74 -1.10 -22.75
C SER A 215 4.22 -1.12 -22.63
N VAL A 216 3.54 -0.75 -23.72
CA VAL A 216 2.17 -1.21 -23.98
C VAL A 216 2.31 -2.55 -24.72
N LYS A 217 1.84 -3.63 -24.09
CA LYS A 217 1.83 -5.04 -24.53
C LYS A 217 3.08 -5.87 -24.24
N ARG A 218 3.20 -6.38 -23.01
CA ARG A 218 3.38 -7.83 -22.86
C ARG A 218 2.00 -8.37 -22.45
N LEU A 219 1.43 -9.18 -23.34
CA LEU A 219 0.11 -9.83 -23.19
C LEU A 219 0.22 -11.01 -22.23
#